data_AF-A0A1N7I503-F1
#
_entry.id   AF-A0A1N7I503-F1
#
_cell.length_a   1.000
_cell.length_b   1.000
_cell.length_c   1.000
_cell.angle_alpha   90.00
_cell.angle_beta   90.00
_cell.angle_gamma   90.00
#
_symmetry.space_group_name_H-M   'P 1'
#
loop_
_entity.id
_entity.type
_entity.pdbx_description
1 polymer ?
#
loop_
_entity_poly.entity_id
_entity_poly.type
_entity_poly.pdbx_seq_one_letter_code
_entity_poly.pdbx_strand_id
1 'polypeptide(L)'
;MKKIIIPIGMLLITQSMQAQLTPTENYIQSRTYLEEKTQSDVNAKQVETVQYFDGLGRPKQIVNVKASPLGRDVVTQIVYDGFGRQVLDYLPVPQGGTSNGAIVTDPLSNASQPNIYGSEKIYSEKKLESSPLGRIQQQVQVGTDWANKPVKFDYEANTNADYVRKYETSTTWVEGRTQTTVQLLQYFLP
;
A
#
# COMPACT_ATOMS: atom_id res chain seq x y z
N MET A 1 12.88 -7.96 74.78
CA MET A 1 13.01 -6.89 73.77
C MET A 1 12.83 -7.54 72.40
N LYS A 2 11.70 -7.30 71.71
CA LYS A 2 11.40 -7.92 70.41
C LYS A 2 12.18 -7.21 69.31
N LYS A 3 13.07 -7.92 68.61
CA LYS A 3 13.79 -7.40 67.45
C LYS A 3 12.89 -7.54 66.21
N ILE A 4 12.47 -6.42 65.64
CA ILE A 4 11.75 -6.37 64.37
C ILE A 4 12.81 -6.27 63.27
N ILE A 5 12.97 -7.34 62.50
CA ILE A 5 13.83 -7.36 61.31
C ILE A 5 12.92 -7.02 60.12
N ILE A 6 13.10 -5.86 59.51
CA ILE A 6 12.39 -5.46 58.29
C ILE A 6 13.21 -5.97 57.09
N PRO A 7 12.71 -6.91 56.27
CA PRO A 7 13.41 -7.30 55.06
C PRO A 7 13.17 -6.24 53.97
N ILE A 8 14.02 -5.22 53.91
CA ILE A 8 14.05 -4.23 52.81
C ILE A 8 14.80 -4.85 51.61
N GLY A 9 14.38 -6.02 51.16
CA GLY A 9 15.16 -6.84 50.23
C GLY A 9 14.36 -7.52 49.12
N MET A 10 13.14 -7.06 48.84
CA MET A 10 12.30 -7.75 47.85
C MET A 10 11.37 -6.80 47.09
N LEU A 11 11.93 -5.83 46.38
CA LEU A 11 11.17 -5.12 45.35
C LEU A 11 12.07 -4.50 44.28
N LEU A 12 12.71 -5.34 43.46
CA LEU A 12 13.28 -4.94 42.17
C LEU A 12 13.43 -6.20 41.29
N ILE A 13 12.33 -6.93 41.12
CA ILE A 13 12.21 -7.81 39.94
C ILE A 13 11.85 -6.86 38.80
N THR A 14 12.86 -6.29 38.15
CA THR A 14 12.67 -5.64 36.85
C THR A 14 12.36 -6.75 35.85
N GLN A 15 11.08 -7.17 35.80
CA GLN A 15 10.60 -7.94 34.68
C GLN A 15 10.71 -7.03 33.47
N SER A 16 11.70 -7.26 32.63
CA SER A 16 11.78 -6.67 31.31
C SER A 16 10.62 -7.22 30.49
N MET A 17 9.44 -6.63 30.65
CA MET A 17 8.29 -6.92 29.78
C MET A 17 8.63 -6.39 28.40
N GLN A 18 9.11 -7.28 27.52
CA GLN A 18 9.25 -7.00 26.10
C GLN A 18 7.85 -7.10 25.49
N ALA A 19 7.07 -6.03 25.59
CA ALA A 19 5.75 -5.93 24.95
C ALA A 19 5.84 -5.56 23.46
N GLN A 20 7.04 -5.23 22.98
CA GLN A 20 7.28 -4.68 21.66
C GLN A 20 7.99 -5.69 20.77
N LEU A 21 7.44 -5.92 19.57
CA LEU A 21 7.92 -6.90 18.59
C LEU A 21 9.37 -6.63 18.17
N THR A 22 9.76 -5.36 18.16
CA THR A 22 11.13 -4.89 17.94
C THR A 22 11.41 -3.71 18.86
N PRO A 23 12.61 -3.61 19.47
CA PRO A 23 12.91 -2.55 20.44
C PRO A 23 13.25 -1.20 19.79
N THR A 24 13.45 -1.16 18.48
CA THR A 24 13.99 0.01 17.75
C THR A 24 13.02 0.63 16.76
N GLU A 25 11.85 0.04 16.55
CA GLU A 25 10.94 0.46 15.48
C GLU A 25 9.54 0.77 15.99
N ASN A 26 8.95 1.80 15.39
CA ASN A 26 7.56 2.15 15.60
C ASN A 26 6.69 1.29 14.67
N TYR A 27 5.64 0.66 15.22
CA TYR A 27 4.71 -0.16 14.44
C TYR A 27 3.28 -0.13 14.98
N ILE A 28 2.34 -0.51 14.12
CA ILE A 28 0.96 -0.88 14.47
C ILE A 28 0.80 -2.38 14.15
N GLN A 29 0.33 -3.15 15.12
CA GLN A 29 0.02 -4.57 14.95
C GLN A 29 -1.49 -4.76 14.99
N SER A 30 -2.03 -5.42 13.98
CA SER A 30 -3.45 -5.77 13.88
C SER A 30 -3.61 -7.28 13.83
N ARG A 31 -4.59 -7.80 14.57
CA ARG A 31 -4.95 -9.21 14.64
C ARG A 31 -6.45 -9.37 14.46
N THR A 32 -6.84 -10.19 13.51
CA THR A 32 -8.21 -10.61 13.29
C THR A 32 -8.32 -12.10 13.59
N TYR A 33 -8.96 -12.45 14.69
CA TYR A 33 -9.21 -13.84 15.05
C TYR A 33 -10.25 -14.46 14.11
N LEU A 34 -9.96 -15.67 13.65
CA LEU A 34 -10.82 -16.50 12.79
C LEU A 34 -11.60 -17.55 13.60
N GLU A 35 -11.61 -17.38 14.91
CA GLU A 35 -12.31 -18.19 15.90
C GLU A 35 -12.76 -17.29 17.05
N GLU A 36 -13.79 -17.71 17.79
CA GLU A 36 -14.30 -16.92 18.92
C GLU A 36 -13.25 -16.78 20.02
N LYS A 37 -12.95 -15.53 20.38
CA LYS A 37 -12.02 -15.20 21.47
C LYS A 37 -12.58 -14.06 22.30
N THR A 38 -12.50 -14.23 23.61
CA THR A 38 -12.89 -13.21 24.60
C THR A 38 -11.68 -12.44 25.12
N GLN A 39 -10.47 -12.90 24.83
CA GLN A 39 -9.19 -12.30 25.23
C GLN A 39 -8.14 -12.51 24.13
N SER A 40 -7.06 -11.73 24.17
CA SER A 40 -5.95 -11.87 23.22
C SER A 40 -5.25 -13.22 23.37
N ASP A 41 -5.02 -13.90 22.25
CA ASP A 41 -4.37 -15.21 22.20
C ASP A 41 -3.49 -15.33 20.95
N VAL A 42 -2.18 -15.40 21.14
CA VAL A 42 -1.20 -15.51 20.05
C VAL A 42 -1.29 -16.81 19.26
N ASN A 43 -1.88 -17.87 19.85
CA ASN A 43 -1.96 -19.20 19.25
C ASN A 43 -3.30 -19.43 18.53
N ALA A 44 -4.25 -18.51 18.69
CA ALA A 44 -5.52 -18.57 18.02
C ALA A 44 -5.35 -18.54 16.50
N LYS A 45 -6.25 -19.21 15.78
CA LYS A 45 -6.31 -19.05 14.33
C LYS A 45 -6.62 -17.58 14.01
N GLN A 46 -5.70 -16.90 13.33
CA GLN A 46 -5.79 -15.46 13.11
C GLN A 46 -5.12 -15.02 11.81
N VAL A 47 -5.50 -13.83 11.35
CA VAL A 47 -4.76 -13.04 10.36
C VAL A 47 -4.06 -11.92 11.11
N GLU A 48 -2.75 -11.78 10.92
CA GLU A 48 -1.92 -10.81 11.62
C GLU A 48 -1.11 -9.96 10.65
N THR A 49 -1.12 -8.64 10.87
CA THR A 49 -0.38 -7.68 10.08
C THR A 49 0.38 -6.73 11.01
N VAL A 50 1.66 -6.50 10.71
CA VAL A 50 2.51 -5.52 11.40
C VAL A 50 2.95 -4.46 10.40
N GLN A 51 2.59 -3.20 10.65
CA GLN A 51 2.95 -2.07 9.80
C GLN A 51 3.97 -1.20 10.52
N TYR A 52 5.16 -1.07 9.94
CA TYR A 52 6.25 -0.26 10.45
C TYR A 52 6.24 1.14 9.87
N PHE A 53 6.72 2.09 10.66
CA PHE A 53 6.76 3.51 10.29
C PHE A 53 8.18 4.06 10.32
N ASP A 54 8.44 5.07 9.50
CA ASP A 54 9.66 5.86 9.57
C ASP A 54 9.59 6.94 10.67
N GLY A 55 10.67 7.73 10.83
CA GLY A 55 10.75 8.79 11.83
C GLY A 55 9.76 9.96 11.63
N LEU A 56 9.08 10.01 10.47
CA LEU A 56 8.03 11.00 10.17
C LEU A 56 6.62 10.40 10.33
N GLY A 57 6.51 9.16 10.79
CA GLY A 57 5.23 8.47 10.96
C GLY A 57 4.62 7.98 9.65
N ARG A 58 5.40 7.87 8.56
CA ARG A 58 4.93 7.31 7.29
C ARG A 58 5.18 5.81 7.25
N PRO A 59 4.26 4.99 6.70
CA PRO A 59 4.46 3.55 6.59
C PRO A 59 5.69 3.23 5.71
N LYS A 60 6.62 2.41 6.21
CA LYS A 60 7.82 2.00 5.45
C LYS A 60 7.83 0.52 5.08
N GLN A 61 7.09 -0.31 5.82
CA GLN A 61 7.00 -1.74 5.56
C GLN A 61 5.73 -2.31 6.17
N ILE A 62 5.08 -3.22 5.45
CA ILE A 62 3.94 -4.00 5.95
C ILE A 62 4.35 -5.48 5.94
N VAL A 63 4.22 -6.15 7.08
CA VAL A 63 4.50 -7.58 7.24
C VAL A 63 3.20 -8.30 7.52
N ASN A 64 2.75 -9.13 6.59
CA ASN A 64 1.66 -10.07 6.81
C ASN A 64 2.26 -11.36 7.39
N VAL A 65 1.99 -11.60 8.67
CA VAL A 65 2.66 -12.63 9.45
C VAL A 65 2.15 -14.00 9.03
N LYS A 66 3.07 -14.90 8.66
CA LYS A 66 2.78 -16.28 8.22
C LYS A 66 1.69 -16.39 7.14
N ALA A 67 1.54 -15.35 6.30
CA ALA A 67 0.43 -15.25 5.35
C ALA A 67 0.61 -16.07 4.06
N SER A 68 1.82 -16.57 3.79
CA SER A 68 2.02 -17.47 2.65
C SER A 68 1.55 -18.90 2.94
N PRO A 69 1.28 -19.73 1.90
CA PRO A 69 0.88 -21.13 2.11
C PRO A 69 1.89 -21.99 2.89
N LEU A 70 3.16 -21.59 2.93
CA LEU A 70 4.23 -22.25 3.68
C LEU A 70 4.42 -21.68 5.10
N GLY A 71 3.51 -20.82 5.58
CA GLY A 71 3.59 -20.20 6.90
C GLY A 71 4.74 -19.19 7.02
N ARG A 72 5.18 -18.61 5.91
CA ARG A 72 6.22 -17.56 5.86
C ARG A 72 5.59 -16.18 5.81
N ASP A 73 6.33 -15.18 6.29
CA ASP A 73 5.88 -13.80 6.25
C ASP A 73 5.82 -13.29 4.80
N VAL A 74 4.89 -12.39 4.51
CA VAL A 74 4.76 -11.73 3.21
C VAL A 74 4.90 -10.23 3.42
N VAL A 75 5.93 -9.64 2.83
CA VAL A 75 6.36 -8.28 3.13
C VAL A 75 6.14 -7.36 1.94
N THR A 76 5.49 -6.23 2.17
CA THR A 76 5.39 -5.13 1.20
C THR A 76 6.27 -3.99 1.68
N GLN A 77 7.27 -3.61 0.87
CA GLN A 77 8.11 -2.45 1.13
C GLN A 77 7.44 -1.19 0.57
N ILE A 78 7.52 -0.09 1.33
CA ILE A 78 7.03 1.21 0.91
C ILE A 78 8.22 2.18 0.92
N VAL A 79 8.49 2.79 -0.23
CA VAL A 79 9.58 3.75 -0.39
C VAL A 79 9.05 5.08 -0.85
N TYR A 80 9.70 6.13 -0.36
CA TYR A 80 9.40 7.50 -0.70
C TYR A 80 10.58 8.14 -1.41
N ASP A 81 10.30 9.02 -2.36
CA ASP A 81 11.32 9.89 -2.94
C ASP A 81 11.78 10.95 -1.92
N GLY A 82 12.76 11.78 -2.32
CA GLY A 82 13.29 12.84 -1.46
C GLY A 82 12.27 13.91 -1.05
N PHE A 83 11.10 13.97 -1.71
CA PHE A 83 9.99 14.86 -1.38
C PHE A 83 8.92 14.18 -0.53
N GLY A 84 9.11 12.90 -0.19
CA GLY A 84 8.19 12.14 0.65
C GLY A 84 6.99 11.55 -0.08
N ARG A 85 7.07 11.41 -1.40
CA ARG A 85 5.99 10.87 -2.25
C ARG A 85 6.28 9.42 -2.60
N GLN A 86 5.25 8.59 -2.58
CA GLN A 86 5.35 7.18 -2.97
C GLN A 86 5.18 7.04 -4.49
N VAL A 87 6.32 7.02 -5.19
CA VAL A 87 6.36 6.88 -6.65
C VAL A 87 6.45 5.43 -7.12
N LEU A 88 6.81 4.50 -6.23
CA LEU A 88 6.86 3.07 -6.49
C LEU A 88 5.83 2.32 -5.64
N ASP A 89 5.03 1.46 -6.27
CA ASP A 89 4.12 0.54 -5.58
C ASP A 89 4.61 -0.90 -5.82
N TYR A 90 5.27 -1.49 -4.82
CA TYR A 90 5.84 -2.84 -4.88
C TYR A 90 4.80 -3.93 -4.64
N LEU A 91 4.95 -5.05 -5.34
CA LEU A 91 4.23 -6.29 -5.02
C LEU A 91 4.71 -6.85 -3.67
N PRO A 92 3.82 -7.53 -2.92
CA PRO A 92 4.21 -8.22 -1.68
C PRO A 92 5.17 -9.38 -1.96
N VAL A 93 6.29 -9.44 -1.25
CA VAL A 93 7.31 -10.49 -1.42
C VAL A 93 7.20 -11.51 -0.29
N PRO A 94 6.89 -12.79 -0.57
CA PRO A 94 7.03 -13.87 0.40
C PRO A 94 8.48 -13.98 0.85
N GLN A 95 8.73 -14.13 2.13
CA GLN A 95 10.08 -14.22 2.69
C GLN A 95 10.58 -15.68 2.73
N GLY A 96 11.87 -15.88 3.02
CA GLY A 96 12.47 -17.21 3.15
C GLY A 96 11.95 -18.01 4.36
N GLY A 97 11.41 -17.32 5.36
CA GLY A 97 10.84 -17.89 6.58
C GLY A 97 9.86 -16.93 7.26
N THR A 98 9.64 -17.12 8.56
CA THR A 98 8.87 -16.19 9.38
C THR A 98 9.76 -15.63 10.48
N SER A 99 9.63 -14.33 10.73
CA SER A 99 10.19 -13.65 11.89
C SER A 99 9.08 -13.16 12.81
N ASN A 100 7.90 -13.78 12.72
CA ASN A 100 6.70 -13.45 13.46
C ASN A 100 6.36 -11.95 13.40
N GLY A 101 6.52 -11.34 12.21
CA GLY A 101 6.20 -9.93 11.99
C GLY A 101 7.34 -8.94 12.24
N ALA A 102 8.53 -9.40 12.66
CA ALA A 102 9.70 -8.53 12.80
C ALA A 102 10.02 -7.83 11.46
N ILE A 103 10.58 -6.63 11.55
CA ILE A 103 11.01 -5.87 10.37
C ILE A 103 12.05 -6.65 9.57
N VAL A 104 11.93 -6.63 8.25
CA VAL A 104 12.85 -7.28 7.32
C VAL A 104 13.71 -6.22 6.64
N THR A 105 15.03 -6.29 6.80
CA THR A 105 15.97 -5.26 6.28
C THR A 105 16.03 -5.22 4.76
N ASP A 106 16.04 -6.37 4.10
CA ASP A 106 16.08 -6.49 2.64
C ASP A 106 14.97 -7.45 2.14
N PRO A 107 13.71 -6.97 2.12
CA PRO A 107 12.57 -7.82 1.77
C PRO A 107 12.52 -8.15 0.28
N LEU A 108 13.24 -7.41 -0.57
CA LEU A 108 13.26 -7.60 -2.02
C LEU A 108 14.27 -8.66 -2.45
N SER A 109 15.26 -9.00 -1.62
CA SER A 109 16.23 -10.06 -1.89
C SER A 109 15.59 -11.39 -2.33
N ASN A 110 14.42 -11.73 -1.78
CA ASN A 110 13.73 -12.96 -2.10
C ASN A 110 12.84 -12.86 -3.36
N ALA A 111 12.57 -11.66 -3.87
CA ALA A 111 11.74 -11.48 -5.07
C ALA A 111 12.35 -12.17 -6.30
N SER A 112 13.69 -12.16 -6.40
CA SER A 112 14.43 -12.71 -7.54
C SER A 112 14.40 -14.24 -7.63
N GLN A 113 13.81 -14.93 -6.65
CA GLN A 113 13.68 -16.38 -6.70
C GLN A 113 12.78 -16.79 -7.88
N PRO A 114 13.18 -17.79 -8.70
CA PRO A 114 12.42 -18.19 -9.89
C PRO A 114 10.98 -18.64 -9.62
N ASN A 115 10.70 -19.14 -8.41
CA ASN A 115 9.37 -19.58 -7.98
C ASN A 115 8.53 -18.47 -7.31
N ILE A 116 9.03 -17.22 -7.27
CA ILE A 116 8.32 -16.06 -6.75
C ILE A 116 8.08 -15.08 -7.89
N TYR A 117 9.08 -14.29 -8.28
CA TYR A 117 8.97 -13.34 -9.39
C TYR A 117 10.11 -13.46 -10.41
N GLY A 118 11.21 -14.16 -10.09
CA GLY A 118 12.36 -14.27 -10.99
C GLY A 118 12.90 -12.90 -11.40
N SER A 119 13.09 -12.66 -12.69
CA SER A 119 13.60 -11.40 -13.23
C SER A 119 12.53 -10.33 -13.51
N GLU A 120 11.30 -10.51 -13.01
CA GLU A 120 10.21 -9.56 -13.31
C GLU A 120 10.36 -8.21 -12.60
N LYS A 121 9.83 -7.16 -13.23
CA LYS A 121 9.65 -5.85 -12.60
C LYS A 121 8.45 -5.95 -11.66
N ILE A 122 8.70 -6.00 -10.35
CA ILE A 122 7.66 -6.25 -9.32
C ILE A 122 7.07 -4.97 -8.72
N TYR A 123 7.09 -3.86 -9.45
CA TYR A 123 6.51 -2.61 -8.99
C TYR A 123 5.92 -1.80 -10.14
N SER A 124 4.87 -1.05 -9.82
CA SER A 124 4.41 0.03 -10.69
C SER A 124 5.14 1.32 -10.31
N GLU A 125 5.31 2.21 -11.28
CA GLU A 125 6.09 3.43 -11.13
C GLU A 125 5.33 4.63 -11.68
N LYS A 126 5.31 5.72 -10.90
CA LYS A 126 4.69 6.99 -11.27
C LYS A 126 5.78 8.03 -11.49
N LYS A 127 5.75 8.67 -12.66
CA LYS A 127 6.50 9.89 -12.91
C LYS A 127 5.61 11.08 -12.61
N LEU A 128 6.02 11.89 -11.64
CA LEU A 128 5.29 13.09 -11.24
C LEU A 128 5.88 14.33 -11.93
N GLU A 129 5.06 15.35 -12.13
CA GLU A 129 5.54 16.65 -12.56
C GLU A 129 6.40 17.32 -11.48
N SER A 130 7.36 18.16 -11.91
CA SER A 130 8.25 18.92 -11.02
C SER A 130 7.57 20.17 -10.43
N SER A 131 6.27 20.10 -10.15
CA SER A 131 5.50 21.18 -9.54
C SER A 131 5.14 20.83 -8.09
N PRO A 132 4.81 21.84 -7.25
CA PRO A 132 4.28 21.59 -5.91
C PRO A 132 3.00 20.73 -5.88
N LEU A 133 2.25 20.69 -6.98
CA LEU A 133 1.02 19.89 -7.08
C LEU A 133 1.31 18.40 -7.26
N GLY A 134 2.51 18.01 -7.74
CA GLY A 134 2.94 16.62 -7.82
C GLY A 134 2.01 15.72 -8.63
N ARG A 135 1.34 16.24 -9.65
CA ARG A 135 0.43 15.48 -10.53
C ARG A 135 1.17 14.40 -11.31
N ILE A 136 0.50 13.29 -11.60
CA ILE A 136 1.07 12.13 -12.31
C ILE A 136 1.18 12.46 -13.80
N GLN A 137 2.38 12.53 -14.37
CA GLN A 137 2.57 12.67 -15.81
C GLN A 137 2.55 11.33 -16.53
N GLN A 138 3.11 10.30 -15.89
CA GLN A 138 3.19 8.96 -16.47
C GLN A 138 3.05 7.90 -15.38
N GLN A 139 2.45 6.77 -15.75
CA GLN A 139 2.41 5.58 -14.91
C GLN A 139 2.80 4.34 -15.72
N VAL A 140 3.77 3.60 -15.23
CA VAL A 140 4.22 2.32 -15.79
C VAL A 140 3.69 1.21 -14.88
N GLN A 141 3.00 0.24 -15.47
CA GLN A 141 2.45 -0.90 -14.73
C GLN A 141 3.54 -1.92 -14.35
N VAL A 142 3.19 -2.82 -13.43
CA VAL A 142 4.03 -3.94 -13.01
C VAL A 142 4.34 -4.86 -14.21
N GLY A 143 5.50 -5.49 -14.21
CA GLY A 143 5.95 -6.46 -15.23
C GLY A 143 6.94 -5.86 -16.22
N THR A 144 7.92 -6.67 -16.63
CA THR A 144 8.97 -6.24 -17.57
C THR A 144 8.40 -5.83 -18.94
N ASP A 145 7.40 -6.56 -19.43
CA ASP A 145 6.70 -6.28 -20.68
C ASP A 145 5.99 -4.92 -20.73
N TRP A 146 5.68 -4.35 -19.56
CA TRP A 146 5.03 -3.05 -19.42
C TRP A 146 6.02 -1.90 -19.23
N ALA A 147 7.31 -2.18 -19.02
CA ALA A 147 8.32 -1.17 -18.69
C ALA A 147 8.37 -0.02 -19.71
N ASN A 148 8.16 -0.33 -21.00
CA ASN A 148 8.16 0.63 -22.11
C ASN A 148 6.74 1.03 -22.59
N LYS A 149 5.71 0.73 -21.80
CA LYS A 149 4.29 0.99 -22.13
C LYS A 149 3.63 1.89 -21.06
N PRO A 150 4.11 3.13 -20.88
CA PRO A 150 3.54 4.05 -19.90
C PRO A 150 2.14 4.52 -20.34
N VAL A 151 1.23 4.59 -19.38
CA VAL A 151 0.05 5.45 -19.48
C VAL A 151 0.50 6.89 -19.25
N LYS A 152 0.18 7.80 -20.16
CA LYS A 152 0.51 9.23 -20.05
C LYS A 152 -0.73 10.03 -19.68
N PHE A 153 -0.53 11.08 -18.89
CA PHE A 153 -1.58 11.97 -18.46
C PHE A 153 -1.17 13.40 -18.81
N ASP A 154 -2.04 14.08 -19.56
CA ASP A 154 -1.91 15.49 -19.88
C ASP A 154 -2.95 16.27 -19.08
N TYR A 155 -2.51 17.40 -18.52
CA TYR A 155 -3.35 18.26 -17.69
C TYR A 155 -3.53 19.60 -18.37
N GLU A 156 -4.53 19.66 -19.22
CA GLU A 156 -4.83 20.84 -20.04
C GLU A 156 -6.04 21.59 -19.50
N ALA A 157 -6.10 22.87 -19.85
CA ALA A 157 -7.29 23.69 -19.66
C ALA A 157 -7.99 23.84 -21.00
N ASN A 158 -9.32 23.95 -20.98
CA ASN A 158 -10.07 24.28 -22.18
C ASN A 158 -9.57 25.61 -22.75
N THR A 159 -9.34 25.63 -24.05
CA THR A 159 -8.95 26.78 -24.85
C THR A 159 -10.11 27.21 -25.74
N ASN A 160 -10.04 28.43 -26.29
CA ASN A 160 -11.01 28.91 -27.27
C ASN A 160 -11.15 27.97 -28.49
N ALA A 161 -10.13 27.17 -28.80
CA ALA A 161 -10.15 26.22 -29.89
C ALA A 161 -10.92 24.92 -29.56
N ASP A 162 -11.16 24.62 -28.28
CA ASP A 162 -11.82 23.37 -27.88
C ASP A 162 -13.33 23.44 -28.07
N TYR A 163 -13.89 24.66 -28.01
CA TYR A 163 -15.30 25.03 -28.11
C TYR A 163 -16.25 24.19 -27.25
N VAL A 164 -17.07 24.82 -26.42
CA VAL A 164 -18.22 24.11 -25.82
C VAL A 164 -19.32 24.00 -26.88
N ARG A 165 -19.80 22.79 -27.16
CA ARG A 165 -20.75 22.53 -28.24
C ARG A 165 -22.12 22.18 -27.66
N LYS A 166 -23.17 22.87 -28.11
CA LYS A 166 -24.55 22.48 -27.84
C LYS A 166 -25.07 21.65 -29.00
N TYR A 167 -25.33 20.39 -28.70
CA TYR A 167 -26.02 19.47 -29.60
C TYR A 167 -27.50 19.38 -29.22
N GLU A 168 -28.35 19.26 -30.22
CA GLU A 168 -29.74 18.89 -30.05
C GLU A 168 -29.99 17.57 -30.74
N THR A 169 -30.67 16.67 -30.03
CA THR A 169 -31.07 15.38 -30.55
C THR A 169 -32.56 15.38 -30.79
N SER A 170 -32.98 15.05 -32.01
CA SER A 170 -34.39 14.83 -32.34
C SER A 170 -34.61 13.35 -32.58
N THR A 171 -35.52 12.75 -31.83
CA THR A 171 -35.89 11.34 -31.98
C THR A 171 -37.33 11.24 -32.44
N THR A 172 -37.54 10.55 -33.57
CA THR A 172 -38.85 10.29 -34.15
C THR A 172 -39.11 8.79 -34.26
N TRP A 173 -40.37 8.41 -34.38
CA TRP A 173 -40.78 7.02 -34.58
C TRP A 173 -41.19 6.83 -36.03
N VAL A 174 -40.47 5.97 -36.76
CA VAL A 174 -40.64 5.75 -38.20
C VAL A 174 -40.59 4.25 -38.45
N GLU A 175 -41.61 3.71 -39.13
CA GLU A 175 -41.65 2.30 -39.57
C GLU A 175 -41.34 1.25 -38.48
N GLY A 176 -41.89 1.40 -37.27
CA GLY A 176 -41.68 0.39 -36.23
C GLY A 176 -40.43 0.60 -35.35
N ARG A 177 -39.64 1.65 -35.59
CA ARG A 177 -38.37 1.92 -34.86
C ARG A 177 -38.14 3.40 -34.58
N THR A 178 -37.26 3.70 -33.63
CA THR A 178 -36.78 5.05 -33.39
C THR A 178 -35.74 5.45 -34.43
N GLN A 179 -35.85 6.66 -34.96
CA GLN A 179 -34.83 7.32 -35.76
C GLN A 179 -34.40 8.61 -35.06
N THR A 180 -33.12 8.69 -34.69
CA THR A 180 -32.54 9.84 -34.01
C THR A 180 -31.59 10.58 -34.93
N THR A 181 -31.72 11.90 -35.00
CA THR A 181 -30.76 12.80 -35.64
C THR A 181 -30.06 13.65 -34.57
N VAL A 182 -28.81 14.00 -34.83
CA VAL A 182 -28.01 14.89 -33.97
C VAL A 182 -27.64 16.11 -34.80
N GLN A 183 -27.98 17.29 -34.30
CA GLN A 183 -27.63 18.56 -34.92
C GLN A 183 -26.75 19.36 -33.97
N LEU A 184 -25.64 19.92 -34.49
CA LEU A 184 -24.86 20.92 -33.79
C LEU A 184 -25.54 22.28 -33.96
N LEU A 185 -25.96 22.90 -32.84
CA LEU A 185 -26.67 24.18 -32.87
C LEU A 185 -25.76 25.39 -32.68
N GLN A 186 -24.77 25.27 -31.78
CA GLN A 186 -23.99 26.43 -31.35
C GLN A 186 -22.65 26.03 -30.75
N TYR A 187 -21.66 26.91 -30.93
CA TYR A 187 -20.40 26.94 -30.19
C TYR A 187 -20.44 28.02 -29.11
N PHE A 188 -19.87 27.73 -27.94
CA PHE A 188 -19.56 28.70 -26.91
C PHE A 188 -18.05 28.73 -26.69
N LEU A 189 -17.54 29.91 -26.40
CA LEU A 189 -16.17 30.08 -25.90
C LEU A 189 -16.14 29.63 -24.43
N PRO A 190 -15.05 28.98 -23.98
CA PRO A 190 -14.88 28.56 -22.60
C PRO A 190 -14.79 29.73 -21.61
#